data_AF-A0A1I0GDC7-F1
#
_entry.id   AF-A0A1I0GDC7-F1
#
_cell.length_a   1.000
_cell.length_b   1.000
_cell.length_c   1.000
_cell.angle_alpha   90.00
_cell.angle_beta   90.00
_cell.angle_gamma   90.00
#
_symmetry.space_group_name_H-M   'P 1'
#
loop_
_entity.id
_entity.type
_entity.pdbx_description
1 polymer ?
#
loop_
_entity_poly.entity_id
_entity_poly.type
_entity_poly.pdbx_seq_one_letter_code
_entity_poly.pdbx_strand_id
1 'polypeptide(L)'
;MISEGIDLITADFLMTFTGAVLATNIITHFVKDYTPDCIDRKIVTLVVAAFVMFSNQLVFHTLSLKSLYLTFLNSFLVATAAMGNYEVLSNKMKRRIEKDLEKEKVLQKEKELEKEKAEIRKKIKDKV
;
A
#
# COMPACT_ATOMS: atom_id res chain seq x y z
N MET A 1 10.67 -27.05 -24.03
CA MET A 1 9.35 -27.14 -23.34
C MET A 1 9.11 -26.01 -22.31
N ILE A 2 9.86 -24.91 -22.30
CA ILE A 2 9.62 -23.77 -21.37
C ILE A 2 8.95 -22.57 -22.09
N SER A 3 8.73 -22.65 -23.41
CA SER A 3 8.36 -21.49 -24.23
C SER A 3 6.91 -21.03 -24.10
N GLU A 4 5.95 -21.95 -23.90
CA GLU A 4 4.51 -21.61 -24.02
C GLU A 4 3.99 -20.69 -22.91
N GLY A 5 4.61 -20.68 -21.72
CA GLY A 5 4.19 -19.82 -20.62
C GLY A 5 4.67 -18.36 -20.75
N ILE A 6 5.79 -18.13 -21.44
CA ILE A 6 6.36 -16.79 -21.61
C ILE A 6 5.68 -16.06 -22.78
N ASP A 7 5.22 -16.79 -23.80
CA ASP A 7 4.47 -16.19 -24.93
C ASP A 7 3.13 -15.56 -24.51
N LEU A 8 2.56 -15.96 -23.36
CA LEU A 8 1.39 -15.33 -22.75
C LEU A 8 1.71 -13.96 -22.12
N ILE A 9 2.97 -13.73 -21.73
CA ILE A 9 3.43 -12.49 -21.09
C ILE A 9 4.11 -11.63 -22.15
N THR A 10 3.30 -11.00 -23.00
CA THR A 10 3.77 -10.04 -24.00
C THR A 10 3.98 -8.66 -23.38
N ALA A 11 4.78 -7.81 -24.04
CA ALA A 11 4.97 -6.42 -23.62
C ALA A 11 3.65 -5.64 -23.53
N ASP A 12 2.74 -5.87 -24.48
CA ASP A 12 1.42 -5.24 -24.50
C ASP A 12 0.54 -5.66 -23.31
N PHE A 13 0.57 -6.95 -22.97
CA PHE A 13 -0.11 -7.46 -21.78
C PHE A 13 0.46 -6.82 -20.51
N LEU A 14 1.79 -6.80 -20.39
CA LEU A 14 2.48 -6.26 -19.22
C LEU A 14 2.22 -4.76 -19.05
N MET A 15 2.21 -4.01 -20.15
CA MET A 15 1.93 -2.58 -20.17
C MET A 15 0.49 -2.30 -19.72
N THR A 16 -0.48 -3.02 -20.27
CA THR A 16 -1.89 -2.88 -19.91
C THR A 16 -2.13 -3.27 -18.45
N PHE A 17 -1.56 -4.39 -18.01
CA PHE A 17 -1.66 -4.87 -16.64
C PHE A 17 -1.04 -3.87 -15.66
N THR A 18 0.19 -3.44 -15.90
CA THR A 18 0.89 -2.48 -15.03
C THR A 18 0.18 -1.14 -14.99
N GLY A 19 -0.29 -0.64 -16.15
CA GLY A 19 -1.08 0.58 -16.23
C GLY A 19 -2.37 0.49 -15.42
N ALA A 20 -3.10 -0.63 -15.52
CA ALA A 20 -4.32 -0.87 -14.75
C ALA A 20 -4.04 -0.97 -13.24
N VAL A 21 -2.95 -1.63 -12.82
CA VAL A 21 -2.54 -1.72 -11.41
C VAL A 21 -2.18 -0.34 -10.85
N LEU A 22 -1.41 0.46 -11.59
CA LEU A 22 -1.05 1.81 -11.18
C LEU A 22 -2.27 2.73 -11.09
N ALA A 23 -3.13 2.73 -12.11
CA ALA A 23 -4.37 3.50 -12.10
C ALA A 23 -5.26 3.11 -10.91
N THR A 24 -5.42 1.80 -10.67
CA THR A 24 -6.18 1.28 -9.53
C THR A 24 -5.59 1.78 -8.22
N ASN A 25 -4.27 1.70 -8.03
CA ASN A 25 -3.61 2.18 -6.80
C ASN A 25 -3.79 3.69 -6.56
N ILE A 26 -3.70 4.51 -7.62
CA ILE A 26 -3.90 5.95 -7.49
C ILE A 26 -5.36 6.23 -7.09
N ILE A 27 -6.32 5.62 -7.79
CA ILE A 27 -7.74 5.82 -7.52
C ILE A 27 -8.10 5.33 -6.12
N THR A 28 -7.65 4.16 -5.69
CA THR A 28 -7.94 3.66 -4.33
C THR A 28 -7.33 4.55 -3.24
N HIS A 29 -6.18 5.16 -3.50
CA HIS A 29 -5.59 6.16 -2.61
C HIS A 29 -6.42 7.45 -2.51
N PHE A 30 -7.13 7.86 -3.55
CA PHE A 30 -8.08 8.96 -3.45
C PHE A 30 -9.38 8.51 -2.78
N VAL A 31 -9.93 7.37 -3.19
CA VAL A 31 -11.23 6.88 -2.71
C VAL A 31 -11.19 6.54 -1.21
N LYS A 32 -10.08 6.03 -0.68
CA LYS A 32 -9.95 5.71 0.75
C LYS A 32 -10.16 6.93 1.67
N ASP A 33 -9.92 8.15 1.18
CA ASP A 33 -10.07 9.37 1.97
C ASP A 33 -11.55 9.84 1.99
N TYR A 34 -12.38 9.33 1.07
CA TYR A 34 -13.82 9.61 0.97
C TYR A 34 -14.71 8.42 1.36
N THR A 35 -14.14 7.25 1.62
CA THR A 35 -14.92 6.03 1.95
C THR A 35 -15.11 5.91 3.46
N PRO A 36 -16.31 5.58 3.96
CA PRO A 36 -16.52 5.30 5.39
C PRO A 36 -15.65 4.12 5.86
N ASP A 37 -15.14 4.20 7.10
CA ASP A 37 -14.32 3.14 7.72
C ASP A 37 -15.02 1.76 7.83
N CYS A 38 -16.34 1.70 7.59
CA CYS A 38 -17.12 0.47 7.60
C CYS A 38 -16.88 -0.43 6.38
N ILE A 39 -16.32 0.08 5.28
CA ILE A 39 -16.11 -0.72 4.06
C ILE A 39 -14.67 -1.22 4.04
N ASP A 40 -14.50 -2.55 3.94
CA ASP A 40 -13.19 -3.16 3.79
C ASP A 40 -12.51 -2.63 2.52
N ARG A 41 -11.31 -2.07 2.68
CA ARG A 41 -10.50 -1.52 1.58
C ARG A 41 -10.22 -2.53 0.49
N LYS A 42 -10.24 -3.83 0.80
CA LYS A 42 -10.11 -4.91 -0.18
C LYS A 42 -11.27 -4.89 -1.19
N ILE A 43 -12.49 -4.69 -0.71
CA ILE A 43 -13.68 -4.62 -1.56
C ILE A 43 -13.62 -3.36 -2.44
N VAL A 44 -13.25 -2.22 -1.86
CA VAL A 44 -13.08 -0.96 -2.61
C VAL A 44 -12.06 -1.13 -3.74
N THR A 45 -10.91 -1.73 -3.44
CA THR A 45 -9.84 -1.95 -4.43
C THR A 45 -10.28 -2.88 -5.55
N LEU A 46 -11.06 -3.92 -5.24
CA LEU A 46 -11.61 -4.83 -6.23
C LEU A 46 -12.64 -4.14 -7.14
N VAL A 47 -13.53 -3.33 -6.57
CA VAL A 47 -14.52 -2.55 -7.35
C VAL A 47 -13.83 -1.54 -8.26
N VAL A 48 -12.81 -0.83 -7.76
CA VAL A 48 -12.02 0.12 -8.56
C VAL A 48 -11.29 -0.60 -9.69
N ALA A 49 -10.62 -1.73 -9.42
CA ALA A 49 -9.93 -2.50 -10.45
C ALA A 49 -10.89 -3.00 -11.54
N ALA A 50 -12.07 -3.50 -11.14
CA ALA A 50 -13.12 -3.89 -12.06
C ALA A 50 -13.56 -2.71 -12.93
N PHE A 51 -13.80 -1.55 -12.33
CA PHE A 51 -14.21 -0.34 -13.05
C PHE A 51 -13.14 0.14 -14.05
N VAL A 52 -11.86 0.15 -13.66
CA VAL A 52 -10.74 0.53 -14.53
C VAL A 52 -10.64 -0.42 -15.72
N MET A 53 -10.71 -1.73 -15.48
CA MET A 53 -10.63 -2.73 -16.55
C MET A 53 -11.85 -2.69 -17.49
N PHE A 54 -13.04 -2.45 -16.94
CA PHE A 54 -14.26 -2.27 -17.74
C PHE A 54 -14.19 -1.01 -18.60
N SER A 55 -13.73 0.10 -18.02
CA SER A 55 -13.55 1.37 -18.72
C SER A 55 -12.55 1.22 -19.87
N ASN A 56 -11.45 0.49 -19.66
CA ASN A 56 -10.50 0.16 -20.71
C ASN A 56 -11.20 -0.54 -21.88
N GLN A 57 -12.04 -1.53 -21.60
CA GLN A 57 -12.74 -2.30 -22.62
C GLN A 57 -13.82 -1.51 -23.38
N LEU A 58 -14.48 -0.57 -22.70
CA LEU A 58 -15.40 0.38 -23.32
C LEU A 58 -14.66 1.31 -24.29
N VAL A 59 -13.51 1.86 -23.90
CA VAL A 59 -12.72 2.76 -24.74
C VAL A 59 -12.22 2.06 -26.02
N PHE A 60 -11.79 0.81 -25.90
CA PHE A 60 -11.30 0.03 -27.04
C PHE A 60 -12.40 -0.70 -27.83
N HIS A 61 -13.69 -0.53 -27.48
CA HIS A 61 -14.85 -1.13 -28.16
C HIS A 61 -14.73 -2.66 -28.37
N THR A 62 -14.03 -3.37 -27.49
CA THR A 62 -13.79 -4.83 -27.58
C THR A 62 -14.84 -5.65 -26.84
N LEU A 63 -16.08 -5.14 -26.78
CA LEU A 63 -17.19 -5.75 -26.06
C LEU A 63 -17.65 -7.03 -26.75
N SER A 64 -17.15 -8.17 -26.28
CA SER A 64 -17.63 -9.51 -26.59
C SER A 64 -17.82 -10.28 -25.29
N LEU A 65 -18.73 -11.25 -25.27
CA LEU A 65 -18.98 -12.12 -24.10
C LEU A 65 -17.71 -12.81 -23.60
N LYS A 66 -16.82 -13.20 -24.52
CA LYS A 66 -15.51 -13.76 -24.19
C LYS A 66 -14.61 -12.73 -23.51
N SER A 67 -14.55 -11.52 -24.06
CA SER A 67 -13.75 -10.42 -23.53
C SER A 67 -14.20 -9.98 -22.14
N LEU A 68 -15.51 -10.03 -21.87
CA LEU A 68 -16.10 -9.71 -20.57
C LEU A 68 -15.62 -10.67 -19.47
N TYR A 69 -15.64 -11.97 -19.74
CA TYR A 69 -15.13 -12.99 -18.81
C TYR A 69 -13.63 -12.80 -18.53
N LEU A 70 -12.85 -12.56 -19.59
CA LEU A 70 -11.42 -12.27 -19.46
C LEU A 70 -11.14 -11.00 -18.65
N THR A 71 -11.94 -9.96 -18.82
CA THR A 71 -11.82 -8.72 -18.03
C THR A 71 -12.13 -8.91 -16.57
N PHE A 72 -13.14 -9.71 -16.25
CA PHE A 72 -13.43 -10.05 -14.87
C PHE A 72 -12.23 -10.74 -14.21
N LEU A 73 -11.66 -11.76 -14.86
CA LEU A 73 -10.47 -12.46 -14.36
C LEU A 73 -9.26 -11.51 -14.22
N ASN A 74 -9.00 -10.69 -15.23
CA ASN A 74 -7.91 -9.73 -15.23
C ASN A 74 -8.09 -8.66 -14.15
N SER A 75 -9.32 -8.22 -13.88
CA SER A 75 -9.61 -7.27 -12.80
C SER A 75 -9.29 -7.84 -11.42
N PHE A 76 -9.51 -9.14 -11.21
CA PHE A 76 -9.14 -9.82 -9.97
C PHE A 76 -7.62 -9.90 -9.80
N LEU A 77 -6.89 -10.17 -10.89
CA LEU A 77 -5.43 -10.18 -10.91
C LEU A 77 -4.86 -8.79 -10.57
N VAL A 78 -5.42 -7.74 -11.20
CA VAL A 78 -5.07 -6.33 -10.98
C VAL A 78 -5.38 -5.92 -9.54
N ALA A 79 -6.55 -6.28 -9.02
CA ALA A 79 -6.94 -5.98 -7.63
C ALA A 79 -5.98 -6.64 -6.63
N THR A 80 -5.61 -7.91 -6.86
CA THR A 80 -4.68 -8.65 -5.99
C THR A 80 -3.29 -8.01 -5.99
N ALA A 81 -2.78 -7.63 -7.17
CA ALA A 81 -1.51 -6.93 -7.31
C ALA A 81 -1.52 -5.54 -6.63
N ALA A 82 -2.62 -4.80 -6.78
CA ALA A 82 -2.82 -3.51 -6.11
C ALA A 82 -2.87 -3.65 -4.58
N MET A 83 -3.64 -4.61 -4.06
CA MET A 83 -3.74 -4.89 -2.62
C MET A 83 -2.40 -5.33 -2.02
N GLY A 84 -1.65 -6.20 -2.71
CA GLY A 84 -0.33 -6.64 -2.25
C GLY A 84 0.65 -5.47 -2.10
N ASN A 85 0.63 -4.52 -3.04
CA ASN A 85 1.43 -3.31 -2.96
C ASN A 85 1.03 -2.45 -1.74
N TYR A 86 -0.27 -2.32 -1.49
CA TYR A 86 -0.81 -1.54 -0.39
C TYR A 86 -0.45 -2.09 1.00
N GLU A 87 -0.63 -3.40 1.22
CA GLU A 87 -0.31 -4.04 2.52
C GLU A 87 1.18 -3.91 2.85
N VAL A 88 2.06 -4.07 1.85
CA VAL A 88 3.51 -3.90 2.02
C VAL A 88 3.87 -2.46 2.39
N LEU A 89 3.29 -1.46 1.71
CA LEU A 89 3.57 -0.05 1.98
C LEU A 89 3.05 0.38 3.36
N SER A 90 1.83 -0.03 3.71
CA SER A 90 1.21 0.26 5.01
C SER A 90 2.01 -0.36 6.17
N ASN A 91 2.37 -1.64 6.07
CA ASN A 91 3.15 -2.31 7.11
C ASN A 91 4.55 -1.71 7.27
N LYS A 92 5.19 -1.30 6.16
CA LYS A 92 6.51 -0.65 6.18
C LYS A 92 6.43 0.73 6.84
N MET A 93 5.36 1.48 6.58
CA MET A 93 5.12 2.78 7.21
C MET A 93 4.85 2.63 8.71
N LYS A 94 3.97 1.70 9.11
CA LYS A 94 3.68 1.42 10.52
C LYS A 94 4.95 1.05 11.31
N ARG A 95 5.78 0.16 10.76
CA ARG A 95 7.07 -0.22 11.37
C ARG A 95 8.05 0.94 11.49
N ARG A 96 8.01 1.93 10.58
CA ARG A 96 8.84 3.14 10.71
C ARG A 96 8.35 4.01 11.87
N ILE A 97 7.05 4.26 11.93
CA ILE A 97 6.44 5.06 12.99
C ILE A 97 6.72 4.44 14.36
N GLU A 98 6.57 3.13 14.50
CA GLU A 98 6.90 2.42 15.76
C GLU A 98 8.36 2.61 16.18
N LYS A 99 9.30 2.49 15.23
CA LYS A 99 10.73 2.71 15.50
C LYS A 99 11.05 4.16 15.89
N ASP A 100 10.39 5.13 15.27
CA ASP A 100 10.60 6.55 15.58
C ASP A 100 10.03 6.87 16.97
N LEU A 101 8.85 6.33 17.32
CA LEU A 101 8.28 6.41 18.67
C LEU A 101 9.17 5.78 19.74
N GLU A 102 9.78 4.62 19.45
CA GLU A 102 10.71 3.97 20.38
C GLU A 102 11.96 4.82 20.61
N LYS A 103 12.54 5.40 19.57
CA LYS A 103 13.68 6.32 19.69
C LYS A 103 13.35 7.55 20.53
N GLU A 104 12.19 8.15 20.33
CA GLU A 104 11.73 9.30 21.12
C GLU A 104 11.60 8.95 22.60
N LYS A 105 11.04 7.78 22.92
CA LYS A 105 10.93 7.29 24.32
C LYS A 105 12.29 7.06 24.97
N VAL A 106 13.25 6.48 24.24
CA VAL A 106 14.62 6.28 24.74
C VAL A 106 15.30 7.63 25.01
N LEU A 107 15.20 8.57 24.07
CA LEU A 107 15.79 9.90 24.22
C LEU A 107 15.19 10.67 25.41
N GLN A 108 13.89 10.54 25.65
CA GLN A 108 13.24 11.14 26.82
C GLN A 108 13.79 10.56 28.13
N LYS A 109 13.92 9.22 28.23
CA LYS A 109 14.49 8.56 29.41
C LYS A 109 15.94 8.97 29.67
N GLU A 110 16.75 9.11 28.61
CA GLU A 110 18.15 9.57 28.75
C GLU A 110 18.21 11.00 29.31
N LYS A 111 17.35 11.90 28.81
CA LYS A 111 17.26 13.28 29.33
C LYS A 111 16.80 13.34 30.78
N GLU A 112 15.85 12.49 31.18
CA GLU A 112 15.40 12.39 32.57
C GLU A 112 16.53 11.90 33.49
N LEU A 113 17.26 10.86 33.07
CA LEU A 113 18.40 10.33 33.81
C LEU A 113 19.54 11.36 33.93
N GLU A 114 19.81 12.14 32.89
CA GLU A 114 20.80 13.22 32.93
C GLU A 114 20.41 14.33 33.92
N LYS A 115 19.13 14.72 33.95
CA LYS A 115 18.61 15.70 34.92
C LYS A 115 18.77 15.20 36.35
N GLU A 116 18.41 13.94 36.61
CA GLU A 116 18.53 13.33 37.93
C GLU A 116 20.00 13.26 38.39
N LYS A 117 20.92 12.83 37.50
CA LYS A 117 22.36 12.83 37.79
C LYS A 117 22.90 14.23 38.07
N ALA A 118 22.43 15.25 37.35
CA ALA A 118 22.85 16.64 37.56
C ALA A 118 22.36 17.19 38.92
N GLU A 119 21.14 16.86 39.34
CA GLU A 119 20.63 17.21 40.68
C GLU A 119 21.43 16.54 41.79
N ILE A 120 21.74 15.24 41.66
CA ILE A 120 22.55 14.51 42.64
C ILE A 120 23.95 15.14 42.76
N ARG A 121 24.58 15.48 41.62
CA ARG A 121 25.89 16.15 41.62
C ARG A 121 25.87 17.50 42.35
N LYS A 122 24.80 18.30 42.18
CA LYS A 122 24.63 19.56 42.93
C LYS A 122 24.52 19.31 44.42
N LYS A 123 23.65 18.37 44.85
CA LYS A 123 23.47 18.01 46.26
C LYS A 123 24.74 17.53 46.94
N ILE A 124 25.62 16.82 46.23
CA ILE A 124 26.92 16.38 46.77
C ILE A 124 27.86 17.57 46.94
N LYS A 125 27.87 18.51 45.98
CA LYS A 125 28.75 19.68 46.01
C LYS A 125 28.38 20.70 47.09
N ASP A 126 27.10 20.81 47.44
CA ASP A 126 26.62 21.70 48.52
C ASP A 126 26.87 21.12 49.93
N LYS A 127 27.29 19.85 50.03
CA LYS A 127 27.51 19.12 51.28
C LYS A 127 28.99 18.98 51.67
N VAL A 128 29.91 19.43 50.82
CA VAL A 128 31.38 19.43 51.00
C VAL A 128 31.83 20.87 51.14
#